data_AF-A0A2K3YM51-F1
#
_entry.id   AF-A0A2K3YM51-F1
#
_cell.length_a   1.000
_cell.length_b   1.000
_cell.length_c   1.000
_cell.angle_alpha   90.00
_cell.angle_beta   90.00
_cell.angle_gamma   90.00
#
_symmetry.space_group_name_H-M   'P 1'
#
loop_
_entity.id
_entity.type
_entity.pdbx_description
1 polymer ?
#
loop_
_entity_poly.entity_id
_entity_poly.type
_entity_poly.pdbx_seq_one_letter_code
_entity_poly.pdbx_strand_id
1 'polypeptide(L)' 'MSKFGFLNSYRLFKPDGNKFCLIIPTEKYFRVLGYGQYYKKFDGYYKWSDFEKFKQDHNLRTADEIKVSKLRKMQDHT' A
#
# COMPACT_ATOMS: atom_id res chain seq x y z
N MET A 1 5.56 -12.99 -15.37
CA MET A 1 5.83 -12.21 -14.13
C MET A 1 6.18 -13.19 -13.01
N SER A 2 7.25 -12.96 -12.25
CA SER A 2 7.58 -13.84 -11.12
C SER A 2 6.53 -13.70 -10.01
N LYS A 3 6.23 -14.79 -9.28
CA LYS A 3 5.28 -14.79 -8.14
C LYS A 3 5.62 -13.70 -7.09
N PHE A 4 6.90 -13.31 -6.99
CA PHE A 4 7.38 -12.24 -6.14
C PHE A 4 6.93 -10.83 -6.58
N GLY A 5 6.80 -10.59 -7.88
CA GLY A 5 6.29 -9.31 -8.41
C GLY A 5 4.83 -9.09 -8.06
N PHE A 6 4.02 -10.16 -8.11
CA PHE A 6 2.61 -10.13 -7.74
C PHE A 6 2.42 -9.81 -6.26
N LEU A 7 3.14 -10.47 -5.35
CA LEU A 7 3.10 -10.14 -3.91
C LEU A 7 3.56 -8.71 -3.57
N ASN A 8 4.32 -8.06 -4.47
CA ASN A 8 4.82 -6.71 -4.22
C ASN A 8 3.83 -5.60 -4.54
N SER A 9 2.88 -5.82 -5.46
CA SER A 9 1.77 -4.89 -5.68
C SER A 9 0.78 -4.91 -4.51
N TYR A 10 0.72 -6.01 -3.77
CA TYR A 10 -0.10 -6.20 -2.57
C TYR A 10 0.52 -5.66 -1.29
N ARG A 11 1.31 -4.57 -1.38
CA ARG A 11 1.93 -3.92 -0.21
C ARG A 11 1.63 -2.44 -0.19
N LEU A 12 1.45 -1.94 1.03
CA LEU A 12 1.48 -0.53 1.32
C LEU A 12 2.84 -0.14 1.88
N PHE A 13 3.29 1.03 1.45
CA PHE A 13 4.58 1.60 1.74
C PHE A 13 4.39 3.00 2.30
N LYS A 14 5.31 3.39 3.17
CA LYS A 14 5.51 4.78 3.57
C LYS A 14 6.20 5.55 2.44
N PRO A 15 6.18 6.90 2.46
CA PRO A 15 6.81 7.72 1.41
C PRO A 15 8.33 7.49 1.30
N ASP A 16 8.96 7.08 2.39
CA ASP A 16 10.38 6.72 2.47
C ASP A 16 10.69 5.35 1.83
N GLY A 17 9.68 4.60 1.37
CA GLY A 17 9.81 3.27 0.76
C GLY A 17 9.75 2.11 1.76
N ASN A 18 9.59 2.37 3.06
CA ASN A 18 9.48 1.32 4.06
C ASN A 18 8.14 0.58 3.97
N LYS A 19 8.19 -0.75 4.06
CA LYS A 19 6.99 -1.61 4.03
C LYS A 19 6.17 -1.42 5.30
N PHE A 20 4.88 -1.18 5.15
CA PHE A 20 3.98 -0.94 6.28
C PHE A 20 3.04 -2.14 6.53
N CYS A 21 2.32 -2.58 5.50
CA CYS A 21 1.43 -3.73 5.58
C CYS A 21 1.28 -4.46 4.24
N LEU A 22 0.88 -5.73 4.32
CA LEU A 22 0.35 -6.50 3.20
C LEU A 22 -1.14 -6.19 3.06
N ILE A 23 -1.62 -6.11 1.82
CA ILE A 23 -3.03 -5.91 1.48
C ILE A 23 -3.50 -7.02 0.55
N ILE A 24 -4.61 -7.67 0.87
CA ILE A 24 -5.22 -8.68 0.01
C ILE A 24 -6.61 -8.14 -0.37
N PRO A 25 -6.77 -7.55 -1.58
CA PRO A 25 -8.07 -7.13 -2.05
C PRO A 25 -8.93 -8.36 -2.34
N THR A 26 -10.20 -8.25 -1.98
CA THR A 26 -11.28 -9.14 -2.38
C THR A 26 -12.37 -8.31 -3.05
N GLU A 27 -13.43 -8.94 -3.53
CA GLU A 27 -14.55 -8.21 -4.15
C GLU A 27 -15.26 -7.23 -3.19
N LYS A 28 -15.25 -7.51 -1.87
CA LYS A 28 -16.05 -6.77 -0.89
C LYS A 28 -15.22 -5.95 0.11
N TYR A 29 -13.98 -6.34 0.34
CA TYR A 29 -13.12 -5.74 1.36
C TYR A 29 -11.64 -5.94 1.04
N PHE A 30 -10.79 -5.21 1.76
CA PHE A 30 -9.36 -5.44 1.84
C PHE A 30 -9.02 -6.13 3.16
N ARG A 31 -8.30 -7.26 3.09
CA ARG A 31 -7.63 -7.79 4.27
C ARG A 31 -6.28 -7.11 4.41
N VAL A 32 -6.06 -6.44 5.54
CA VAL A 32 -4.80 -5.78 5.88
C VAL A 32 -4.07 -6.62 6.92
N LEU A 33 -2.75 -6.77 6.75
CA LEU A 33 -1.86 -7.46 7.69
C LEU A 33 -0.61 -6.59 7.92
N GLY A 34 -0.44 -6.07 9.13
CA GLY A 34 0.67 -5.19 9.50
C GLY A 34 2.01 -5.93 9.62
N TYR A 35 3.10 -5.24 9.32
CA TYR A 35 4.46 -5.77 9.48
C TYR A 35 5.12 -5.29 10.78
N GLY A 36 5.90 -6.15 11.43
CA GLY A 36 6.78 -5.79 12.56
C GLY A 36 6.01 -5.09 13.69
N GLN A 37 6.39 -3.85 14.01
CA GLN A 37 5.72 -3.03 15.03
C GLN A 37 4.23 -2.72 14.76
N TYR A 38 3.77 -2.95 13.52
CA TYR A 38 2.39 -2.75 13.10
C TYR A 38 1.57 -4.04 13.11
N TYR A 39 2.23 -5.18 13.35
CA TYR A 39 1.60 -6.49 13.42
C TYR A 39 0.48 -6.50 14.47
N LYS A 40 -0.69 -7.05 14.12
CA LYS A 40 -1.94 -7.04 14.90
C LYS A 40 -2.56 -5.68 15.17
N LYS A 41 -1.81 -4.58 15.14
CA LYS A 41 -2.35 -3.23 15.38
C LYS A 41 -3.30 -2.77 14.28
N PHE A 42 -3.00 -3.12 13.03
CA PHE A 42 -3.80 -2.74 11.85
C PHE A 42 -4.31 -3.96 11.07
N ASP A 43 -4.25 -5.14 11.69
CA ASP A 43 -4.74 -6.37 11.07
C ASP A 43 -6.27 -6.36 11.08
N GLY A 44 -6.89 -6.42 9.91
CA GLY A 44 -8.33 -6.28 9.86
C GLY A 44 -8.90 -6.39 8.45
N TYR A 45 -10.22 -6.39 8.41
CA TYR A 45 -10.99 -6.32 7.18
C TYR A 45 -11.54 -4.91 7.02
N TYR A 46 -11.22 -4.27 5.91
CA TYR A 46 -11.57 -2.89 5.63
C TYR A 46 -12.48 -2.85 4.41
N LYS A 47 -13.61 -2.14 4.50
CA LYS A 47 -14.35 -1.79 3.29
C LYS A 47 -13.49 -0.83 2.45
N TRP A 48 -13.81 -0.69 1.17
CA TRP A 48 -13.06 0.18 0.26
C TRP A 48 -12.87 1.60 0.82
N SER A 49 -13.95 2.23 1.31
CA SER A 49 -13.91 3.59 1.89
C SER A 49 -12.98 3.69 3.09
N ASP A 50 -13.06 2.72 4.00
CA ASP A 50 -12.27 2.69 5.24
C ASP A 50 -10.80 2.43 4.92
N PHE A 51 -10.53 1.62 3.89
CA PHE A 51 -9.19 1.33 3.41
C PHE A 51 -8.52 2.57 2.79
N GLU A 52 -9.23 3.32 1.94
CA GLU A 52 -8.69 4.56 1.38
C GLU A 52 -8.46 5.62 2.45
N LYS A 53 -9.36 5.75 3.42
CA LYS A 53 -9.15 6.61 4.59
C LYS A 53 -7.93 6.17 5.40
N PHE A 54 -7.79 4.88 5.69
CA PHE A 54 -6.63 4.31 6.36
C PHE A 54 -5.31 4.65 5.63
N LYS A 55 -5.28 4.55 4.29
CA LYS A 55 -4.12 4.97 3.50
C LYS A 55 -3.81 6.45 3.68
N GLN A 56 -4.82 7.31 3.64
CA GLN A 56 -4.64 8.75 3.79
C GLN A 56 -4.14 9.13 5.18
N ASP A 57 -4.80 8.64 6.23
CA ASP A 57 -4.49 8.93 7.63
C ASP A 57 -3.05 8.52 8.00
N HIS A 58 -2.50 7.52 7.31
CA HIS A 58 -1.14 7.03 7.52
C HIS A 58 -0.16 7.39 6.41
N ASN A 59 -0.56 8.20 5.42
CA ASN A 59 0.22 8.57 4.24
C ASN A 59 0.88 7.36 3.55
N LEU A 60 0.08 6.34 3.27
CA LEU A 60 0.50 5.09 2.67
C LEU A 60 0.18 5.04 1.19
N ARG A 61 1.06 4.40 0.43
CA ARG A 61 0.95 4.25 -1.03
C ARG A 61 1.22 2.81 -1.45
N THR A 62 0.59 2.34 -2.51
CA THR A 62 0.95 1.09 -3.18
C THR A 62 2.26 1.25 -3.96
N ALA A 63 2.88 0.14 -4.34
CA ALA A 63 4.09 0.17 -5.17
C ALA A 63 3.89 0.93 -6.49
N ASP A 64 2.70 0.80 -7.11
CA ASP A 64 2.41 1.43 -8.40
C ASP A 64 2.14 2.94 -8.23
N GLU A 65 1.44 3.35 -7.17
CA GLU A 65 1.27 4.77 -6.83
C GLU A 65 2.62 5.48 -6.62
N ILE A 66 3.59 4.80 -5.98
CA ILE A 66 4.95 5.33 -5.82
C ILE A 66 5.64 5.51 -7.17
N LYS A 67 5.58 4.51 -8.07
CA LYS A 67 6.19 4.61 -9.41
C LYS A 67 5.61 5.77 -10.20
N VAL A 68 4.29 5.93 -10.23
CA VAL A 68 3.63 7.04 -10.94
C VAL A 68 4.08 8.39 -10.37
N SER A 69 4.19 8.52 -9.04
CA SER A 69 4.65 9.77 -8.43
C SER A 69 6.09 10.14 -8.82
N LYS A 70 6.99 9.16 -8.92
CA LYS A 70 8.38 9.37 -9.33
C LYS A 70 8.47 9.82 -10.79
N LEU A 71 7.70 9.18 -11.67
CA LEU A 71 7.66 9.54 -13.09
C LEU A 71 7.15 10.97 -13.30
N ARG A 72 6.10 11.38 -12.57
CA ARG A 72 5.58 12.76 -12.63
C ARG A 72 6.63 13.79 -12.19
N LYS A 73 7.32 13.54 -11.07
CA LYS A 73 8.40 14.44 -10.61
C LYS A 73 9.52 14.59 -11.64
N MET A 74 9.84 13.52 -12.38
CA MET A 74 10.86 13.61 -13.44
C MET A 74 10.40 14.46 -14.62
N GLN A 75 9.10 14.40 -14.98
CA GLN A 75 8.52 15.22 -16.04
C GLN A 75 8.43 16.71 -15.66
N ASP A 76 8.14 17.03 -14.40
CA ASP A 76 8.07 18.43 -13.94
C ASP A 76 9.45 19.13 -13.84
N HIS A 77 10.53 18.35 -13.90
CA HIS A 77 11.92 18.84 -13.89
C HIS A 77 12.58 18.86 -15.28
N THR A 78 11.81 18.64 -16.35
CA THR A 78 12.23 18.74 -17.75
C THR A 78 11.48 19.89 -18.43
#